data_AF-A0A4S8LCL4-F1
#
_entry.id   AF-A0A4S8LCL4-F1
#
_cell.length_a   1.000
_cell.length_b   1.000
_cell.length_c   1.000
_cell.angle_alpha   90.00
_cell.angle_beta   90.00
_cell.angle_gamma   90.00
#
_symmetry.space_group_name_H-M   'P 1'
#
loop_
_entity.id
_entity.type
_entity.pdbx_description
1 polymer ?
#
loop_
_entity_poly.entity_id
_entity_poly.type
_entity_poly.pdbx_seq_one_letter_code
_entity_poly.pdbx_strand_id
1 'polypeptide(L)'
;KKETQAKNWLEKVIPQLIVPFMDLMSSTQDLRHEPPPSFQTTPCSCPHTQMINVLIIQFNRIEELQVPYCSQCQLVAVQLVRNGLFPCAPFRPSLAVDIRVLDFVRRLFLRIALNHTAWCNTLEEYLRAQGYRIQGTDPLRRRFANALMWFNSLHDAVTAHVRDSI
;
A
#
# COMPACT_ATOMS: atom_id res chain seq x y z
N LYS A 1 16.79 -9.28 -10.13
CA LYS A 1 15.31 -9.23 -9.90
C LYS A 1 14.93 -8.41 -8.67
N LYS A 2 15.38 -8.75 -7.43
CA LYS A 2 15.11 -7.93 -6.22
C LYS A 2 15.74 -6.53 -6.27
N GLU A 3 17.01 -6.43 -6.66
CA GLU A 3 17.70 -5.13 -6.80
C GLU A 3 17.03 -4.23 -7.84
N THR A 4 16.65 -4.80 -8.99
CA THR A 4 15.88 -4.11 -10.02
C THR A 4 14.55 -3.59 -9.48
N GLN A 5 13.88 -4.37 -8.63
CA GLN A 5 12.63 -3.96 -8.00
C GLN A 5 12.84 -2.83 -6.98
N ALA A 6 13.87 -2.93 -6.15
CA ALA A 6 14.23 -1.89 -5.20
C ALA A 6 14.59 -0.57 -5.90
N LYS A 7 15.36 -0.64 -6.97
CA LYS A 7 15.67 0.50 -7.83
C LYS A 7 14.40 1.15 -8.40
N ASN A 8 13.49 0.33 -8.95
CA ASN A 8 12.21 0.82 -9.46
C ASN A 8 11.36 1.50 -8.38
N TRP A 9 11.36 1.00 -7.14
CA TRP A 9 10.67 1.65 -6.05
C TRP A 9 11.25 3.03 -5.75
N LEU A 10 12.56 3.09 -5.49
CA LEU A 10 13.24 4.31 -5.07
C LEU A 10 13.25 5.38 -6.16
N GLU A 11 13.50 5.00 -7.41
CA GLU A 11 13.70 5.96 -8.50
C GLU A 11 12.42 6.33 -9.25
N LYS A 12 11.44 5.41 -9.30
CA LYS A 12 10.25 5.61 -10.16
C LYS A 12 8.96 5.72 -9.36
N VAL A 13 8.77 4.88 -8.35
CA VAL A 13 7.48 4.80 -7.65
C VAL A 13 7.40 5.81 -6.51
N ILE A 14 8.29 5.72 -5.51
CA ILE A 14 8.24 6.55 -4.30
C ILE A 14 8.20 8.05 -4.64
N PRO A 15 9.01 8.60 -5.56
CA PRO A 15 8.95 10.03 -5.89
C PRO A 15 7.56 10.48 -6.37
N GLN A 16 6.84 9.61 -7.10
CA GLN A 16 5.49 9.89 -7.59
C GLN A 16 4.41 9.73 -6.50
N LEU A 17 4.73 9.07 -5.37
CA LEU A 17 3.80 8.85 -4.27
C LEU A 17 3.87 9.94 -3.19
N ILE A 18 4.93 10.74 -3.14
CA ILE A 18 5.12 11.79 -2.11
C ILE A 18 3.92 12.74 -2.07
N VAL A 19 3.61 13.41 -3.19
CA VAL A 19 2.51 14.39 -3.25
C VAL A 19 1.15 13.74 -3.01
N PRO A 20 0.76 12.64 -3.69
CA PRO A 20 -0.50 11.95 -3.41
C PRO A 20 -0.66 11.53 -1.95
N PHE A 21 0.43 11.12 -1.29
CA PHE A 21 0.41 10.76 0.12
C PHE A 21 0.21 11.98 1.01
N MET A 22 0.91 13.09 0.73
CA MET A 22 0.72 14.34 1.48
C MET A 22 -0.70 14.89 1.33
N ASP A 23 -1.27 14.86 0.12
CA ASP A 23 -2.65 15.26 -0.15
C ASP A 23 -3.64 14.39 0.64
N LEU A 24 -3.39 13.08 0.69
CA LEU A 24 -4.16 12.15 1.50
C LEU A 24 -4.07 12.50 2.99
N MET A 25 -2.87 12.71 3.54
CA MET A 25 -2.71 13.07 4.96
C MET A 25 -3.44 14.37 5.28
N SER A 26 -3.30 15.38 4.43
CA SER A 26 -3.96 16.68 4.58
C SER A 26 -5.49 16.55 4.58
N SER A 27 -6.05 15.88 3.57
CA SER A 27 -7.51 15.72 3.43
C SER A 27 -8.16 14.86 4.51
N THR A 28 -7.42 13.88 5.05
CA THR A 28 -7.91 12.98 6.10
C THR A 28 -7.60 13.45 7.52
N GLN A 29 -6.94 14.61 7.67
CA GLN A 29 -6.37 15.09 8.95
C GLN A 29 -5.51 14.01 9.61
N ASP A 30 -4.43 13.62 8.94
CA ASP A 30 -3.51 12.56 9.37
C ASP A 30 -4.25 11.23 9.64
N LEU A 31 -5.05 10.79 8.67
CA LEU A 31 -5.81 9.52 8.71
C LEU A 31 -6.88 9.44 9.82
N ARG A 32 -7.22 10.57 10.45
CA ARG A 32 -8.31 10.66 11.45
C ARG A 32 -9.66 10.38 10.82
N HIS A 33 -9.87 10.87 9.60
CA HIS A 33 -11.09 10.66 8.82
C HIS A 33 -10.88 9.55 7.80
N GLU A 34 -11.94 8.79 7.51
CA GLU A 34 -11.86 7.78 6.46
C GLU A 34 -11.68 8.45 5.10
N PRO A 35 -10.80 7.92 4.22
CA PRO A 35 -10.79 8.30 2.82
C PRO A 35 -12.17 8.02 2.19
N PRO A 36 -12.48 8.62 1.03
CA PRO A 36 -13.81 8.49 0.40
C PRO A 36 -14.30 7.04 0.35
N PRO A 37 -15.59 6.77 0.67
CA PRO A 37 -16.11 5.42 0.86
C PRO A 37 -16.10 4.54 -0.41
N SER A 38 -15.91 5.15 -1.59
CA SER A 38 -15.80 4.46 -2.87
C SER A 38 -14.40 4.66 -3.44
N PHE A 39 -13.74 3.57 -3.85
CA PHE A 39 -12.47 3.64 -4.57
C PHE A 39 -12.63 4.47 -5.85
N GLN A 40 -12.02 5.65 -5.88
CA GLN A 40 -12.07 6.54 -7.03
C GLN A 40 -11.01 6.11 -8.04
N THR A 41 -11.48 5.56 -9.16
CA THR A 41 -10.63 5.25 -10.32
C THR A 41 -10.63 6.39 -11.31
N THR A 42 -9.46 6.82 -11.74
CA THR A 42 -9.28 7.62 -12.96
C THR A 42 -8.66 6.71 -14.03
N PRO A 43 -9.45 5.96 -14.83
CA PRO A 43 -8.90 5.20 -15.93
C PRO A 43 -8.29 6.16 -16.98
N CYS A 44 -7.18 5.77 -17.61
CA CYS A 44 -6.72 6.48 -18.80
C CYS A 44 -7.67 6.17 -19.96
N SER A 45 -7.81 7.08 -20.92
CA SER A 45 -8.54 6.83 -22.18
C SER A 45 -7.75 5.96 -23.17
N CYS A 46 -6.76 5.21 -22.68
CA CYS A 46 -5.77 4.55 -23.51
C CYS A 46 -6.16 3.10 -23.83
N PRO A 47 -5.93 2.60 -25.06
CA PRO A 47 -6.41 1.28 -25.48
C PRO A 47 -5.70 0.11 -24.78
N HIS A 48 -4.58 0.37 -24.11
CA HIS A 48 -3.80 -0.63 -23.36
C HIS A 48 -4.22 -0.77 -21.89
N THR A 49 -5.35 -0.18 -21.49
CA THR A 49 -5.88 -0.32 -20.13
C THR A 49 -6.36 -1.74 -19.90
N GLN A 50 -5.91 -2.36 -18.81
CA GLN A 50 -6.40 -3.66 -18.38
C GLN A 50 -6.79 -3.59 -16.91
N MET A 51 -7.79 -4.37 -16.51
CA MET A 51 -8.14 -4.50 -15.09
C MET A 51 -7.19 -5.51 -14.43
N ILE A 52 -6.71 -5.18 -13.25
CA ILE A 52 -6.00 -6.13 -12.38
C ILE A 52 -6.78 -6.33 -11.09
N ASN A 53 -6.81 -7.57 -10.60
CA ASN A 53 -7.35 -7.86 -9.28
C ASN A 53 -6.29 -7.59 -8.22
N VAL A 54 -6.66 -6.81 -7.21
CA VAL A 54 -5.81 -6.49 -6.07
C VAL A 54 -6.55 -6.91 -4.81
N LEU A 55 -5.94 -7.79 -4.03
CA LEU A 55 -6.45 -8.17 -2.72
C LEU A 55 -6.13 -7.05 -1.72
N ILE A 56 -7.16 -6.51 -1.07
CA ILE A 56 -7.07 -5.37 -0.15
C ILE A 56 -7.20 -5.87 1.28
N ILE A 57 -6.30 -5.43 2.15
CA ILE A 57 -6.30 -5.76 3.58
C ILE A 57 -6.60 -4.52 4.39
N GLN A 58 -7.68 -4.56 5.17
CA GLN A 58 -8.11 -3.53 6.10
C GLN A 58 -8.21 -4.12 7.51
N PHE A 59 -8.47 -3.29 8.52
CA PHE A 59 -8.56 -3.73 9.92
C PHE A 59 -9.65 -4.77 10.18
N ASN A 60 -10.78 -4.66 9.48
CA ASN A 60 -12.00 -5.42 9.78
C ASN A 60 -12.52 -6.24 8.59
N ARG A 61 -11.84 -6.22 7.45
CA ARG A 61 -12.25 -6.94 6.25
C ARG A 61 -11.10 -7.19 5.29
N ILE A 62 -11.30 -8.20 4.45
CA ILE A 62 -10.49 -8.45 3.25
C ILE A 62 -11.44 -8.39 2.05
N GLU A 63 -11.05 -7.66 1.02
CA GLU A 63 -11.83 -7.53 -0.21
C GLU A 63 -10.93 -7.66 -1.45
N GLU A 64 -11.52 -8.02 -2.58
CA GLU A 64 -10.84 -8.06 -3.87
C GLU A 64 -11.36 -6.91 -4.73
N LEU A 65 -10.45 -6.05 -5.19
CA LEU A 65 -10.78 -4.85 -5.93
C LEU A 65 -10.18 -4.91 -7.33
N GLN A 66 -10.98 -4.56 -8.33
CA GLN A 66 -10.50 -4.40 -9.70
C GLN A 66 -10.02 -2.97 -9.94
N VAL A 67 -8.75 -2.82 -10.32
CA VAL A 67 -8.11 -1.52 -10.53
C VAL A 67 -7.63 -1.40 -11.98
N PRO A 68 -7.91 -0.29 -12.68
CA PRO A 68 -7.37 -0.07 -14.02
C PRO A 68 -5.86 0.11 -13.98
N TYR A 69 -5.16 -0.73 -14.72
CA TYR A 69 -3.71 -0.70 -14.88
C TYR A 69 -3.35 -0.34 -16.32
N CYS A 70 -2.47 0.65 -16.47
CA CYS A 70 -1.77 0.93 -17.72
C CYS A 70 -0.27 1.05 -17.44
N SER A 71 0.54 0.37 -18.24
CA SER A 71 2.00 0.39 -18.11
C SER A 71 2.65 1.73 -18.51
N GLN A 72 1.93 2.60 -19.24
CA GLN A 72 2.49 3.80 -19.88
C GLN A 72 1.89 5.12 -19.38
N CYS A 73 0.68 5.13 -18.83
CA CYS A 73 -0.02 6.38 -18.53
C CYS A 73 -0.02 6.74 -17.05
N GLN A 74 -0.46 5.82 -16.19
CA GLN A 74 -0.63 6.12 -14.77
C GLN A 74 -0.17 4.94 -13.92
N LEU A 75 0.64 5.25 -12.93
CA LEU A 75 1.11 4.28 -11.97
C LEU A 75 -0.04 3.86 -11.05
N VAL A 76 -0.40 2.57 -11.05
CA VAL A 76 -1.46 2.03 -10.16
C VAL A 76 -1.19 2.34 -8.69
N ALA A 77 0.08 2.40 -8.29
CA ALA A 77 0.46 2.80 -6.94
C ALA A 77 -0.06 4.19 -6.55
N VAL A 78 -0.08 5.15 -7.48
CA VAL A 78 -0.62 6.50 -7.23
C VAL A 78 -2.13 6.45 -7.01
N GLN A 79 -2.86 5.67 -7.81
CA GLN A 79 -4.31 5.48 -7.63
C GLN A 79 -4.64 4.84 -6.30
N LEU A 80 -3.88 3.80 -5.91
CA LEU A 80 -4.06 3.14 -4.62
C LEU A 80 -3.80 4.11 -3.47
N VAL A 81 -2.70 4.87 -3.49
CA VAL A 81 -2.34 5.80 -2.40
C VAL A 81 -3.39 6.90 -2.25
N ARG A 82 -3.90 7.46 -3.35
CA ARG A 82 -5.00 8.45 -3.29
C ARG A 82 -6.25 7.93 -2.59
N ASN A 83 -6.46 6.62 -2.59
CA ASN A 83 -7.59 5.95 -1.96
C ASN A 83 -7.24 5.36 -0.58
N GLY A 84 -6.11 5.74 0.02
CA GLY A 84 -5.71 5.25 1.33
C GLY A 84 -5.13 3.84 1.33
N LEU A 85 -4.72 3.31 0.17
CA LEU A 85 -4.18 1.96 0.01
C LEU A 85 -2.72 2.01 -0.45
N PHE A 86 -1.86 1.17 0.09
CA PHE A 86 -0.46 1.09 -0.32
C PHE A 86 -0.14 -0.27 -0.96
N PRO A 87 0.43 -0.32 -2.18
CA PRO A 87 0.67 -1.57 -2.89
C PRO A 87 1.87 -2.36 -2.34
N CYS A 88 1.82 -3.68 -2.45
CA CYS A 88 2.97 -4.54 -2.14
C CYS A 88 4.00 -4.63 -3.28
N ALA A 89 3.75 -4.06 -4.46
CA ALA A 89 4.64 -4.11 -5.61
C ALA A 89 4.53 -2.83 -6.46
N PRO A 90 5.59 -2.43 -7.19
CA PRO A 90 5.68 -1.09 -7.74
C PRO A 90 4.73 -0.85 -8.93
N PHE A 91 4.61 -1.82 -9.85
CA PHE A 91 3.86 -1.63 -11.10
C PHE A 91 2.59 -2.46 -11.20
N ARG A 92 2.64 -3.74 -10.83
CA ARG A 92 1.49 -4.66 -10.90
C ARG A 92 1.28 -5.35 -9.55
N PRO A 93 0.72 -4.65 -8.56
CA PRO A 93 0.47 -5.22 -7.24
C PRO A 93 -0.61 -6.28 -7.28
N SER A 94 -0.41 -7.37 -6.55
CA SER A 94 -1.46 -8.34 -6.24
C SER A 94 -2.11 -8.08 -4.89
N LEU A 95 -1.44 -7.31 -4.03
CA LEU A 95 -1.91 -6.90 -2.70
C LEU A 95 -1.80 -5.39 -2.57
N ALA A 96 -2.76 -4.78 -1.89
CA ALA A 96 -2.57 -3.50 -1.24
C ALA A 96 -3.08 -3.57 0.20
N VAL A 97 -2.49 -2.77 1.07
CA VAL A 97 -2.84 -2.72 2.49
C VAL A 97 -3.32 -1.31 2.80
N ASP A 98 -4.37 -1.19 3.60
CA ASP A 98 -4.82 0.09 4.14
C ASP A 98 -3.66 0.82 4.82
N ILE A 99 -3.45 2.07 4.43
CA ILE A 99 -2.38 2.92 4.97
C ILE A 99 -2.52 3.07 6.49
N ARG A 100 -3.74 3.03 7.05
CA ARG A 100 -3.97 3.04 8.51
C ARG A 100 -3.43 1.79 9.19
N VAL A 101 -3.58 0.62 8.55
CA VAL A 101 -3.00 -0.63 9.05
C VAL A 101 -1.48 -0.55 9.01
N LEU A 102 -0.90 -0.05 7.92
CA LEU A 102 0.55 0.11 7.80
C LEU A 102 1.12 1.14 8.78
N ASP A 103 0.44 2.27 9.01
CA ASP A 103 0.86 3.27 9.99
C ASP A 103 0.80 2.73 11.42
N PHE A 104 -0.27 1.99 11.76
CA PHE A 104 -0.36 1.30 13.05
C PHE A 104 0.81 0.33 13.24
N VAL A 105 1.11 -0.52 12.26
CA VAL A 105 2.19 -1.51 12.36
C VAL A 105 3.56 -0.85 12.40
N ARG A 106 3.78 0.19 11.59
CA ARG A 106 4.99 1.00 11.64
C ARG A 106 5.23 1.52 13.06
N ARG A 107 4.22 2.10 13.69
CA ARG A 107 4.28 2.59 15.08
C ARG A 107 4.41 1.47 16.11
N LEU A 108 3.84 0.30 15.85
CA LEU A 108 3.96 -0.88 16.70
C LEU A 108 5.40 -1.40 16.73
N PHE A 109 6.05 -1.48 15.57
CA PHE A 109 7.41 -2.00 15.43
C PHE A 109 8.48 -1.09 16.02
N LEU A 110 8.19 0.20 16.20
CA LEU A 110 9.04 1.09 17.00
C LEU A 110 9.00 0.73 18.50
N ARG A 111 8.04 -0.07 18.95
CA ARG A 111 7.75 -0.36 20.37
C ARG A 111 7.84 -1.84 20.75
N ILE A 112 7.88 -2.75 19.77
CA ILE A 112 7.98 -4.20 19.97
C ILE A 112 9.32 -4.69 19.41
N ALA A 113 9.96 -5.64 20.10
CA ALA A 113 11.10 -6.37 19.54
C ALA A 113 10.68 -7.05 18.22
N LEU A 114 11.23 -6.55 17.10
CA LEU A 114 10.82 -6.82 15.72
C LEU A 114 10.61 -8.32 15.40
N ASN A 115 9.38 -8.81 15.56
CA ASN A 115 8.97 -10.10 15.00
C ASN A 115 7.76 -9.92 14.09
N HIS A 116 8.02 -9.45 12.88
CA HIS A 116 7.02 -9.31 11.82
C HIS A 116 6.36 -10.65 11.46
N THR A 117 7.02 -11.79 11.71
CA THR A 117 6.43 -13.12 11.50
C THR A 117 5.33 -13.40 12.51
N ALA A 118 5.58 -13.14 13.81
CA ALA A 118 4.55 -13.30 14.84
C ALA A 118 3.34 -12.42 14.54
N TRP A 119 3.57 -11.15 14.16
CA TRP A 119 2.48 -10.26 13.78
C TRP A 119 1.67 -10.77 12.59
N CYS A 120 2.33 -11.19 11.50
CA CYS A 120 1.63 -11.70 10.31
C CYS A 120 0.82 -12.96 10.63
N ASN A 121 1.38 -13.87 11.43
CA ASN A 121 0.68 -15.09 11.84
C ASN A 121 -0.55 -14.77 12.70
N THR A 122 -0.42 -13.83 13.64
CA THR A 122 -1.55 -13.37 14.47
C THR A 122 -2.63 -12.72 13.61
N LEU A 123 -2.25 -11.89 12.63
CA LEU A 123 -3.21 -11.27 11.73
C LEU A 123 -3.91 -12.29 10.84
N GLU A 124 -3.19 -13.24 10.25
CA GLU A 124 -3.79 -14.32 9.46
C GLU A 124 -4.76 -15.15 10.31
N GLU A 125 -4.41 -15.50 11.54
CA GLU A 125 -5.27 -16.26 12.45
C GLU A 125 -6.52 -15.46 12.85
N TYR A 126 -6.37 -14.18 13.17
CA TYR A 126 -7.48 -13.29 13.48
C TYR A 126 -8.46 -13.17 12.31
N LEU A 127 -7.96 -12.93 11.11
CA LEU A 127 -8.80 -12.83 9.90
C LEU A 127 -9.46 -14.17 9.55
N ARG A 128 -8.77 -15.28 9.76
CA ARG A 128 -9.31 -16.64 9.61
C ARG A 128 -10.47 -16.90 10.57
N ALA A 129 -10.35 -16.47 11.82
CA ALA A 129 -11.43 -16.59 12.81
C ALA A 129 -12.68 -15.79 12.41
N GLN A 130 -12.51 -14.72 11.62
CA GLN A 130 -13.61 -13.94 11.03
C GLN A 130 -14.14 -14.49 9.70
N GLY A 131 -13.66 -15.66 9.25
CA GLY A 131 -14.09 -16.30 8.01
C GLY A 131 -13.33 -15.87 6.75
N TYR A 132 -12.37 -14.95 6.86
CA TYR A 132 -11.57 -14.52 5.72
C TYR A 132 -10.39 -15.47 5.47
N ARG A 133 -10.17 -15.90 4.23
CA ARG A 133 -9.06 -16.80 3.85
C ARG A 133 -8.20 -16.19 2.74
N ILE A 134 -6.92 -16.01 3.03
CA ILE A 134 -5.94 -15.57 2.03
C ILE A 134 -5.36 -16.82 1.36
N GLN A 135 -5.62 -17.02 0.06
CA GLN A 135 -5.14 -18.19 -0.69
C GLN A 135 -3.65 -18.05 -1.11
N GLY A 136 -2.85 -19.12 -0.99
CA GLY A 136 -1.47 -19.20 -1.50
C GLY A 136 -0.44 -19.78 -0.52
N THR A 137 0.79 -20.02 -0.99
CA THR A 137 1.89 -20.71 -0.26
C THR A 137 2.68 -19.83 0.73
N ASP A 138 2.64 -18.50 0.57
CA ASP A 138 3.21 -17.52 1.52
C ASP A 138 2.37 -16.22 1.44
N PRO A 139 1.07 -16.30 1.77
CA PRO A 139 0.08 -15.39 1.23
C PRO A 139 0.13 -13.99 1.82
N LEU A 140 0.49 -13.83 3.11
CA LEU A 140 0.59 -12.52 3.74
C LEU A 140 2.01 -12.11 4.10
N ARG A 141 2.78 -12.96 4.78
CA ARG A 141 4.03 -12.56 5.44
C ARG A 141 4.99 -11.82 4.51
N ARG A 142 5.31 -12.39 3.34
CA ARG A 142 6.22 -11.76 2.38
C ARG A 142 5.66 -10.51 1.72
N ARG A 143 4.37 -10.52 1.36
CA ARG A 143 3.72 -9.40 0.66
C ARG A 143 3.52 -8.21 1.59
N PHE A 144 3.12 -8.48 2.84
CA PHE A 144 3.00 -7.49 3.90
C PHE A 144 4.35 -6.90 4.27
N ALA A 145 5.37 -7.74 4.52
CA ALA A 145 6.71 -7.24 4.83
C ALA A 145 7.26 -6.32 3.73
N ASN A 146 7.00 -6.66 2.45
CA ASN A 146 7.38 -5.80 1.34
C ASN A 146 6.60 -4.48 1.34
N ALA A 147 5.28 -4.51 1.53
CA ALA A 147 4.47 -3.29 1.62
C ALA A 147 4.94 -2.38 2.75
N LEU A 148 5.16 -2.92 3.96
CA LEU A 148 5.63 -2.16 5.12
C LEU A 148 7.02 -1.54 4.89
N MET A 149 7.95 -2.29 4.30
CA MET A 149 9.29 -1.79 3.99
C MET A 149 9.22 -0.56 3.07
N TRP A 150 8.47 -0.64 1.98
CA TRP A 150 8.34 0.48 1.03
C TRP A 150 7.47 1.62 1.56
N PHE A 151 6.51 1.32 2.44
CA PHE A 151 5.76 2.34 3.15
C PHE A 151 6.65 3.17 4.10
N ASN A 152 7.58 2.52 4.80
CA ASN A 152 8.58 3.23 5.60
C ASN A 152 9.45 4.13 4.71
N SER A 153 9.91 3.63 3.56
CA SER A 153 10.68 4.44 2.61
C SER A 153 9.89 5.65 2.09
N LEU A 154 8.58 5.52 1.86
CA LEU A 154 7.72 6.65 1.49
C LEU A 154 7.68 7.69 2.62
N HIS A 155 7.46 7.27 3.86
CA HIS A 155 7.44 8.18 5.01
C HIS A 155 8.77 8.92 5.16
N ASP A 156 9.90 8.23 4.97
CA ASP A 156 11.23 8.83 5.03
C ASP A 156 11.42 9.87 3.90
N ALA A 157 10.98 9.55 2.68
CA ALA A 157 11.04 10.44 1.53
C ALA A 157 10.15 11.70 1.69
N VAL A 158 8.94 11.54 2.22
CA VAL A 158 8.04 12.67 2.55
C VAL A 158 8.68 13.55 3.62
N THR A 159 9.27 12.94 4.66
CA THR A 159 9.96 13.69 5.72
C THR A 159 11.14 14.50 5.16
N ALA A 160 11.91 13.92 4.23
CA ALA A 160 12.98 14.64 3.54
C ALA A 160 12.43 15.79 2.68
N HIS A 161 11.39 15.53 1.88
CA HIS A 161 10.77 16.54 1.01
C HIS A 161 10.24 17.75 1.78
N VAL A 162 9.63 17.54 2.94
CA VAL A 162 9.15 18.63 3.80
C VAL A 162 10.31 19.46 4.36
N ARG A 163 11.44 18.83 4.73
CA ARG A 163 12.64 19.54 5.22
C ARG A 163 13.28 20.40 4.14
N ASP A 164 13.32 19.92 2.91
CA ASP A 164 13.92 20.64 1.77
C ASP A 164 13.05 21.79 1.26
N SER A 165 11.76 21.82 1.62
CA SER A 165 10.79 22.83 1.19
C SER A 165 10.63 24.00 2.18
N ILE A 166 11.38 24.01 3.29
CA ILE A 166 11.41 25.04 4.35
C ILE A 166 12.72 25.81 4.25
#